data_AF-A0AAD1RPM9-F1
#
_entry.id   AF-A0AAD1RPM9-F1
#
_cell.length_a   1.000
_cell.length_b   1.000
_cell.length_c   1.000
_cell.angle_alpha   90.00
_cell.angle_beta   90.00
_cell.angle_gamma   90.00
#
_symmetry.space_group_name_H-M   'P 1'
#
loop_
_entity.id
_entity.type
_entity.pdbx_description
1 polymer ?
#
loop_
_entity_poly.entity_id
_entity_poly.type
_entity_poly.pdbx_seq_one_letter_code
_entity_poly.pdbx_strand_id
1 'polypeptide(L)'
;MYKLQRTLYANEYRKEDPTYQPNPFITKEKKDIKSNNMTIKTYVQTIHKDALKIIKTPPKHRPNLTLDEKAALQDLRDDANIVIHPADKGRGVVIQSYQQYKCEIMRQLNDTSTYRKLTYDPVLAFQNKIQQLIDMGLQAGYIDSNTAKYLLVIHPIHPVLYTLPKIHKSSHNPP
;
A
#
# COMPACT_ATOMS: atom_id res chain seq x y z
N MET A 1 -3.41 -6.90 19.04
CA MET A 1 -2.95 -5.50 19.13
C MET A 1 -3.58 -4.75 17.97
N TYR A 2 -4.58 -3.90 18.21
CA TYR A 2 -5.41 -3.32 17.14
C TYR A 2 -4.80 -2.03 16.58
N LYS A 3 -4.48 -2.00 15.29
CA LYS A 3 -4.19 -0.78 14.53
C LYS A 3 -5.41 -0.43 13.69
N LEU A 4 -6.21 0.54 14.14
CA LEU A 4 -7.17 1.24 13.30
C LEU A 4 -6.38 2.23 12.44
N GLN A 5 -6.30 1.99 11.12
CA GLN A 5 -5.69 2.94 10.19
C GLN A 5 -6.76 3.78 9.50
N ARG A 6 -6.86 5.05 9.90
CA ARG A 6 -7.23 6.11 8.95
C ARG A 6 -6.20 6.10 7.83
N THR A 7 -6.65 6.19 6.59
CA THR A 7 -5.81 6.36 5.40
C THR A 7 -5.09 7.70 5.47
N LEU A 8 -4.00 7.76 6.24
CA LEU A 8 -2.94 8.73 6.05
C LEU A 8 -2.19 8.27 4.79
N TYR A 9 -1.96 9.20 3.86
CA TYR A 9 -1.22 8.95 2.64
C TYR A 9 0.05 8.14 2.95
N ALA A 10 0.24 7.02 2.26
CA ALA A 10 1.28 6.00 2.49
C ALA A 10 2.74 6.50 2.51
N ASN A 11 2.97 7.80 2.30
CA ASN A 11 4.27 8.43 2.32
C ASN A 11 4.78 8.81 3.72
N GLU A 12 3.92 8.81 4.75
CA GLU A 12 4.34 9.16 6.12
C GLU A 12 4.88 7.95 6.90
N TYR A 13 4.40 6.75 6.60
CA TYR A 13 4.91 5.50 7.21
C TYR A 13 6.20 4.96 6.57
N ARG A 14 6.58 5.43 5.37
CA ARG A 14 7.76 4.90 4.65
C ARG A 14 9.09 5.43 5.15
N LYS A 15 9.09 6.40 6.08
CA LYS A 15 10.29 7.02 6.66
C LYS A 15 10.88 6.27 7.86
N GLU A 16 10.20 5.23 8.35
CA GLU A 16 10.67 4.45 9.51
C GLU A 16 11.51 3.24 9.11
N ASP A 17 11.69 2.98 7.82
CA ASP A 17 12.62 1.96 7.34
C ASP A 17 14.05 2.55 7.25
N PRO A 18 15.04 2.03 8.00
CA PRO A 18 16.41 2.51 7.97
C PRO A 18 17.10 2.32 6.61
N THR A 19 16.51 1.54 5.69
CA THR A 19 17.00 1.37 4.32
C THR A 19 16.37 2.36 3.32
N TYR A 20 15.39 3.17 3.76
CA TYR A 20 14.68 4.11 2.90
C TYR A 20 15.59 5.24 2.39
N GLN A 21 15.85 5.23 1.09
CA GLN A 21 16.42 6.38 0.38
C GLN A 21 15.26 7.18 -0.23
N PRO A 22 15.17 8.50 0.01
CA PRO A 22 14.14 9.33 -0.59
C PRO A 22 14.24 9.26 -2.12
N ASN A 23 13.09 9.15 -2.78
CA ASN A 23 13.04 9.10 -4.25
C ASN A 23 13.70 10.38 -4.82
N PRO A 24 14.82 10.26 -5.57
CA PRO A 24 15.55 11.42 -6.09
C PRO A 24 14.74 12.21 -7.14
N PHE A 25 13.68 11.62 -7.70
CA PHE A 25 12.77 12.24 -8.67
C PHE A 25 11.53 12.87 -8.05
N ILE A 26 11.35 12.74 -6.73
CA ILE A 26 10.28 13.42 -5.99
C ILE A 26 10.93 14.46 -5.07
N THR A 27 11.20 15.63 -5.62
CA THR A 27 11.41 16.83 -4.81
C THR A 27 10.07 17.26 -4.24
N LYS A 28 9.67 16.70 -3.10
CA LYS A 28 8.73 17.42 -2.23
C LYS A 28 9.50 18.58 -1.63
N GLU A 29 9.64 19.66 -2.40
CA GLU A 29 9.88 20.97 -1.80
C GLU A 29 8.68 21.24 -0.90
N LYS A 30 8.82 20.94 0.40
CA LYS A 30 8.04 21.63 1.41
C LYS A 30 8.52 23.07 1.38
N LYS A 31 8.00 23.87 0.47
CA LYS A 31 8.01 25.31 0.65
C LYS A 31 7.16 25.55 1.88
N ASP A 32 7.81 25.76 3.01
CA ASP A 32 7.15 26.39 4.14
C ASP A 32 6.56 27.69 3.61
N ILE A 33 5.24 27.73 3.46
CA ILE A 33 4.53 28.95 3.09
C ILE A 33 4.67 29.87 4.30
N LYS A 34 5.74 30.66 4.31
CA LYS A 34 5.98 31.69 5.33
C LYS A 34 4.95 32.79 5.09
N SER A 35 3.77 32.64 5.68
CA SER A 35 2.76 33.69 5.70
C SER A 35 3.21 34.79 6.66
N ASN A 36 3.24 36.03 6.19
CA ASN A 36 3.48 37.21 7.05
C ASN A 36 2.23 37.63 7.85
N ASN A 37 1.08 36.99 7.61
CA ASN A 37 -0.16 37.31 8.29
C ASN A 37 -0.11 36.85 9.77
N MET A 38 -0.25 37.82 10.69
CA MET A 38 -0.18 37.57 12.13
C MET A 38 -1.27 36.62 12.61
N THR A 39 -2.50 36.74 12.11
CA THR A 39 -3.63 35.87 12.47
C THR A 39 -3.35 34.41 12.12
N ILE A 40 -2.77 34.16 10.95
CA ILE A 40 -2.38 32.80 10.51
C ILE A 40 -1.27 32.25 11.42
N LYS A 41 -0.25 33.06 11.75
CA LYS A 41 0.82 32.65 12.67
C LYS A 41 0.26 32.28 14.05
N THR A 42 -0.59 33.12 14.61
CA THR A 42 -1.22 32.89 15.92
C THR A 42 -2.09 31.63 15.89
N TYR A 43 -2.91 31.44 14.85
CA TYR A 43 -3.73 30.24 14.70
C TYR A 43 -2.89 28.95 14.60
N VAL A 44 -1.80 28.97 13.82
CA VAL A 44 -0.88 27.82 13.74
C VAL A 44 -0.24 27.54 15.11
N GLN A 45 0.18 28.58 15.83
CA GLN A 45 0.75 28.45 17.17
C GLN A 45 -0.26 27.90 18.19
N THR A 46 -1.53 28.32 18.14
CA THR A 46 -2.56 27.81 19.04
C THR A 46 -2.87 26.35 18.76
N ILE A 47 -3.05 25.97 17.48
CA ILE A 47 -3.25 24.57 17.09
C ILE A 47 -2.05 23.71 17.51
N HIS A 48 -0.82 24.20 17.33
CA HIS A 48 0.38 23.50 17.77
C HIS A 48 0.40 23.30 19.29
N LYS A 49 0.04 24.34 20.06
CA LYS A 49 -0.05 24.27 21.52
C LYS A 49 -1.14 23.29 21.98
N ASP A 50 -2.29 23.30 21.33
CA ASP A 50 -3.41 22.39 21.64
C ASP A 50 -3.05 20.95 21.30
N ALA A 51 -2.41 20.72 20.15
CA ALA A 51 -1.88 19.41 19.78
C ALA A 51 -0.85 18.90 20.80
N LEU A 52 0.10 19.74 21.21
CA LEU A 52 1.07 19.40 22.27
C LEU A 52 0.39 19.08 23.60
N LYS A 53 -0.70 19.77 23.95
CA LYS A 53 -1.48 19.49 25.15
C LYS A 53 -2.16 18.13 25.06
N ILE A 54 -2.78 17.80 23.93
CA ILE A 54 -3.39 16.48 23.69
C ILE A 54 -2.34 15.36 23.75
N ILE A 55 -1.14 15.59 23.21
CA ILE A 55 -0.04 14.62 23.26
C ILE A 55 0.45 14.40 24.70
N LYS A 56 0.59 15.48 25.49
CA LYS A 56 1.05 15.42 26.89
C LYS A 56 0.02 14.81 27.84
N THR A 57 -1.26 15.07 27.59
CA THR A 57 -2.38 14.54 28.37
C THR A 57 -3.38 13.86 27.43
N PRO A 58 -3.08 12.65 26.95
CA PRO A 58 -3.98 11.96 26.04
C PRO A 58 -5.30 11.68 26.77
N PRO A 59 -6.46 11.95 26.13
CA PRO A 59 -7.74 11.62 26.72
C PRO A 59 -7.82 10.10 26.95
N LYS A 60 -8.48 9.68 28.04
CA LYS A 60 -8.75 8.27 28.31
C LYS A 60 -9.57 7.69 27.16
N HIS A 61 -8.94 6.90 26.30
CA HIS A 61 -9.60 6.31 25.15
C HIS A 61 -10.52 5.17 25.63
N ARG A 62 -11.83 5.30 25.35
CA ARG A 62 -12.76 4.17 25.50
C ARG A 62 -12.68 3.34 24.22
N PRO A 63 -12.60 2.00 24.30
CA PRO A 63 -12.66 1.18 23.10
C PRO A 63 -13.97 1.47 22.35
N ASN A 64 -13.87 1.61 21.03
CA ASN A 64 -15.03 1.81 20.13
C ASN A 64 -15.74 0.49 19.79
N LEU A 65 -15.20 -0.64 20.27
CA LEU A 65 -15.72 -1.98 20.08
C LEU A 65 -15.83 -2.67 21.44
N THR A 66 -16.94 -3.37 21.62
CA THR A 66 -17.20 -4.29 22.73
C THR A 66 -16.24 -5.50 22.67
N LEU A 67 -16.24 -6.33 23.71
CA LEU A 67 -15.45 -7.56 23.72
C LEU A 67 -15.99 -8.56 22.69
N ASP A 68 -17.30 -8.67 22.57
CA ASP A 68 -17.95 -9.60 21.64
C ASP A 68 -17.70 -9.21 20.18
N GLU A 69 -17.75 -7.91 19.83
CA GLU A 69 -17.41 -7.45 18.47
C GLU A 69 -15.94 -7.72 18.12
N LYS A 70 -15.04 -7.59 19.10
CA LYS A 70 -13.62 -7.95 18.90
C LYS A 70 -13.43 -9.44 18.69
N ALA A 71 -14.14 -10.27 19.44
CA ALA A 71 -14.14 -11.72 19.25
C ALA A 71 -14.69 -12.08 17.87
N ALA A 72 -15.82 -11.50 17.44
CA ALA A 72 -16.39 -11.73 16.12
C ALA A 72 -15.44 -11.31 14.97
N LEU A 73 -14.71 -10.18 15.12
CA LEU A 73 -13.69 -9.79 14.15
C LEU A 73 -12.49 -10.74 14.13
N GLN A 74 -12.15 -11.32 15.28
CA GLN A 74 -11.10 -12.33 15.39
C GLN A 74 -11.52 -13.63 14.70
N ASP A 75 -12.75 -14.07 14.93
CA ASP A 75 -13.33 -15.27 14.29
C ASP A 75 -13.40 -15.10 12.76
N LEU A 76 -13.86 -13.94 12.28
CA LEU A 76 -13.88 -13.61 10.84
C LEU A 76 -12.47 -13.58 10.23
N ARG A 77 -11.47 -13.14 10.98
CA ARG A 77 -10.08 -13.11 10.48
C ARG A 77 -9.51 -14.53 10.36
N ASP A 78 -9.88 -15.40 11.28
CA ASP A 78 -9.30 -16.72 11.41
C ASP A 78 -10.07 -17.78 10.58
N ASP A 79 -11.25 -17.44 10.03
CA ASP A 79 -12.00 -18.31 9.13
C ASP A 79 -11.33 -18.46 7.75
N ALA A 80 -10.73 -19.64 7.53
CA ALA A 80 -10.05 -19.99 6.28
C ALA A 80 -11.00 -20.23 5.08
N ASN A 81 -12.32 -20.28 5.30
CA ASN A 81 -13.30 -20.51 4.24
C ASN A 81 -13.74 -19.22 3.53
N ILE A 82 -13.32 -18.07 4.04
CA ILE A 82 -13.67 -16.76 3.48
C ILE A 82 -12.42 -15.98 3.06
N VAL A 83 -12.63 -15.05 2.15
CA VAL A 83 -11.64 -14.08 1.70
C VAL A 83 -12.26 -12.70 1.87
N ILE A 84 -11.52 -11.81 2.55
CA ILE A 84 -11.97 -10.45 2.85
C ILE A 84 -11.10 -9.45 2.08
N HIS A 85 -11.73 -8.68 1.20
CA HIS A 85 -11.05 -7.69 0.34
C HIS A 85 -11.83 -6.38 0.26
N PRO A 86 -11.16 -5.24 0.00
CA PRO A 86 -11.87 -4.02 -0.38
C PRO A 86 -12.60 -4.22 -1.71
N ALA A 87 -13.79 -3.62 -1.85
CA ALA A 87 -14.47 -3.57 -3.13
C ALA A 87 -13.71 -2.67 -4.13
N ASP A 88 -13.70 -3.04 -5.41
CA ASP A 88 -13.09 -2.23 -6.48
C ASP A 88 -13.64 -0.79 -6.52
N LYS A 89 -14.95 -0.63 -6.26
CA LYS A 89 -15.63 0.67 -6.17
C LYS A 89 -16.66 0.69 -5.05
N GLY A 90 -16.98 1.89 -4.57
CA GLY A 90 -18.05 2.12 -3.60
C GLY A 90 -17.61 2.10 -2.13
N ARG A 91 -16.31 2.05 -1.83
CA ARG A 91 -15.76 2.06 -0.45
C ARG A 91 -16.33 0.93 0.43
N GLY A 92 -16.75 -0.19 -0.18
CA GLY A 92 -17.27 -1.35 0.52
C GLY A 92 -16.19 -2.36 0.89
N VAL A 93 -16.56 -3.31 1.76
CA VAL A 93 -15.80 -4.52 2.06
C VAL A 93 -16.55 -5.71 1.48
N VAL A 94 -15.83 -6.62 0.84
CA VAL A 94 -16.36 -7.85 0.27
C VAL A 94 -15.91 -9.02 1.12
N ILE A 95 -16.86 -9.83 1.54
CA ILE A 95 -16.62 -11.15 2.15
C ILE A 95 -17.09 -12.17 1.12
N GLN A 96 -16.15 -12.96 0.60
CA GLN A 96 -16.41 -13.95 -0.44
C GLN A 96 -16.01 -15.34 0.05
N SER A 97 -16.70 -16.38 -0.38
CA SER A 97 -16.23 -17.76 -0.18
C SER A 97 -14.87 -17.96 -0.86
N TYR A 98 -13.92 -18.55 -0.13
CA TYR A 98 -12.60 -18.91 -0.64
C TYR A 98 -12.71 -19.81 -1.88
N GLN A 99 -13.67 -20.73 -1.91
CA GLN A 99 -13.86 -21.63 -3.05
C GLN A 99 -14.26 -20.87 -4.32
N GLN A 100 -15.18 -19.90 -4.21
CA GLN A 100 -15.59 -19.07 -5.35
C GLN A 100 -14.44 -18.19 -5.83
N TYR A 101 -13.70 -17.58 -4.90
CA TYR A 101 -12.50 -16.80 -5.20
C TYR A 101 -11.48 -17.64 -5.97
N LYS A 102 -11.17 -18.85 -5.48
CA LYS A 102 -10.24 -19.78 -6.12
C LYS A 102 -10.73 -20.19 -7.52
N CYS A 103 -12.01 -20.53 -7.68
CA CYS A 103 -12.57 -20.89 -8.97
C CYS A 103 -12.42 -19.75 -10.00
N GLU A 104 -12.66 -18.50 -9.60
CA GLU A 104 -12.51 -17.36 -10.49
C GLU A 104 -11.05 -17.11 -10.89
N ILE A 105 -10.11 -17.20 -9.94
CA ILE A 105 -8.67 -17.11 -10.23
C ILE A 105 -8.25 -18.19 -11.23
N MET A 106 -8.68 -19.44 -11.02
CA MET A 106 -8.36 -20.53 -11.94
C MET A 106 -9.00 -20.35 -13.31
N ARG A 107 -10.23 -19.82 -13.37
CA ARG A 107 -10.91 -19.50 -14.64
C ARG A 107 -10.09 -18.49 -15.45
N GLN A 108 -9.55 -17.45 -14.81
CA GLN A 108 -8.69 -16.46 -15.47
C GLN A 108 -7.34 -17.05 -15.88
N LEU A 109 -6.66 -17.76 -14.98
CA LEU A 109 -5.34 -18.35 -15.26
C LEU A 109 -5.35 -19.46 -16.33
N ASN A 110 -6.50 -20.11 -16.53
CA ASN A 110 -6.68 -21.10 -17.59
C ASN A 110 -6.95 -20.48 -18.97
N ASP A 111 -7.14 -19.16 -19.07
CA ASP A 111 -7.24 -18.48 -20.37
C ASP A 111 -5.87 -18.40 -21.04
N THR A 112 -5.60 -19.34 -21.95
CA THR A 112 -4.34 -19.42 -22.70
C THR A 112 -4.21 -18.36 -23.79
N SER A 113 -5.29 -17.61 -24.10
CA SER A 113 -5.20 -16.47 -25.01
C SER A 113 -4.56 -15.26 -24.35
N THR A 114 -4.72 -15.13 -23.02
CA THR A 114 -4.18 -14.03 -22.21
C THR A 114 -2.92 -14.44 -21.44
N TYR A 115 -2.92 -15.62 -20.82
CA TYR A 115 -1.83 -16.06 -19.93
C TYR A 115 -1.04 -17.23 -20.52
N ARG A 116 0.26 -17.25 -20.21
CA ARG A 116 1.16 -18.37 -20.53
C ARG A 116 1.80 -18.89 -19.25
N LYS A 117 1.71 -20.20 -19.03
CA LYS A 117 2.42 -20.86 -17.93
C LYS A 117 3.93 -20.80 -18.18
N LEU A 118 4.67 -20.30 -17.18
CA LEU A 118 6.13 -20.31 -17.20
C LEU A 118 6.65 -21.65 -16.73
N THR A 119 7.76 -22.11 -17.32
CA THR A 119 8.43 -23.37 -16.96
C THR A 119 9.48 -23.19 -15.85
N TYR A 120 9.87 -21.95 -15.56
CA TYR A 120 10.83 -21.58 -14.52
C TYR A 120 10.53 -20.17 -14.00
N ASP A 121 11.12 -19.83 -12.85
CA ASP A 121 11.03 -18.48 -12.28
C ASP A 121 11.95 -17.51 -13.04
N PRO A 122 11.39 -16.49 -13.74
CA PRO A 122 12.19 -15.58 -14.54
C PRO A 122 12.79 -14.42 -13.73
N VAL A 123 12.54 -14.31 -12.43
CA VAL A 123 12.91 -13.14 -11.61
C VAL A 123 14.40 -12.82 -11.71
N LEU A 124 15.28 -13.80 -11.52
CA LEU A 124 16.73 -13.59 -11.63
C LEU A 124 17.17 -13.20 -13.04
N ALA A 125 16.54 -13.78 -14.07
CA ALA A 125 16.83 -13.44 -15.45
C ALA A 125 16.44 -11.99 -15.77
N PHE A 126 15.31 -11.52 -15.24
CA PHE A 126 14.91 -10.12 -15.38
C PHE A 126 15.80 -9.18 -14.56
N GLN A 127 16.17 -9.56 -13.33
CA GLN A 127 17.07 -8.77 -12.50
C GLN A 127 18.42 -8.54 -13.20
N ASN A 128 19.00 -9.60 -13.77
CA ASN A 128 20.26 -9.49 -14.52
C ASN A 128 20.12 -8.59 -15.75
N LYS A 129 19.02 -8.70 -16.50
CA LYS A 129 18.77 -7.82 -17.66
C LYS A 129 18.62 -6.37 -17.25
N ILE A 130 17.90 -6.10 -16.16
CA ILE A 130 17.72 -4.74 -15.62
C ILE A 130 19.08 -4.16 -15.19
N GLN A 131 19.89 -4.93 -14.45
CA GLN A 131 21.23 -4.51 -14.05
C GLN A 131 22.10 -4.18 -15.27
N GLN A 132 22.12 -5.04 -16.29
CA GLN A 132 22.87 -4.80 -17.52
C GLN A 132 22.45 -3.49 -18.21
N LEU A 133 21.14 -3.21 -18.29
CA LEU A 133 20.63 -1.96 -18.87
C LEU A 133 21.04 -0.73 -18.06
N ILE A 134 21.02 -0.84 -16.73
CA ILE A 134 21.48 0.22 -15.83
C ILE A 134 22.97 0.49 -16.02
N ASP A 135 23.78 -0.56 -16.07
CA ASP A 135 25.24 -0.45 -16.25
C ASP A 135 25.58 0.20 -17.59
N MET A 136 24.91 -0.22 -18.67
CA MET A 136 25.04 0.40 -19.99
C MET A 136 24.65 1.89 -19.98
N GLY A 137 23.53 2.24 -19.33
CA GLY A 137 23.09 3.62 -19.21
C GLY A 137 24.06 4.49 -18.40
N LEU A 138 24.67 3.93 -17.34
CA LEU A 138 25.65 4.61 -16.51
C LEU A 138 26.97 4.82 -17.28
N GLN A 139 27.45 3.80 -17.98
CA GLN A 139 28.66 3.88 -18.82
C GLN A 139 28.50 4.87 -19.97
N ALA A 140 27.32 4.93 -20.59
CA ALA A 140 27.00 5.87 -21.65
C ALA A 140 26.71 7.30 -21.14
N GLY A 141 26.63 7.51 -19.82
CA GLY A 141 26.34 8.81 -19.21
C GLY A 141 24.88 9.26 -19.34
N TYR A 142 23.95 8.36 -19.66
CA TYR A 142 22.51 8.67 -19.73
C TYR A 142 21.86 8.82 -18.35
N ILE A 143 22.43 8.16 -17.34
CA ILE A 143 21.99 8.23 -15.95
C ILE A 143 23.19 8.44 -15.02
N ASP A 144 22.96 9.09 -13.90
CA ASP A 144 23.97 9.25 -12.85
C ASP A 144 23.98 8.06 -11.87
N SER A 145 25.00 8.02 -11.00
CA SER A 145 25.15 6.95 -10.00
C SER A 145 23.98 6.86 -9.01
N ASN A 146 23.30 7.99 -8.71
CA ASN A 146 22.18 8.00 -7.77
C ASN A 146 20.95 7.36 -8.42
N THR A 147 20.71 7.68 -9.69
CA THR A 147 19.66 7.11 -10.53
C THR A 147 19.89 5.62 -10.73
N ALA A 148 21.11 5.20 -11.06
CA ALA A 148 21.47 3.79 -11.19
C ALA A 148 21.16 3.01 -9.91
N LYS A 149 21.57 3.54 -8.73
CA LYS A 149 21.29 2.94 -7.43
C LYS A 149 19.80 2.86 -7.12
N TYR A 150 19.02 3.87 -7.51
CA TYR A 150 17.57 3.90 -7.30
C TYR A 150 16.84 2.88 -8.17
N LEU A 151 17.25 2.74 -9.43
CA LEU A 151 16.63 1.80 -10.38
C LEU A 151 16.98 0.34 -10.07
N LEU A 152 18.10 0.11 -9.38
CA LEU A 152 18.52 -1.23 -9.00
C LEU A 152 17.61 -1.83 -7.92
N VAL A 153 16.91 -2.91 -8.28
CA VAL A 153 16.10 -3.69 -7.35
C VAL A 153 16.95 -4.81 -6.76
N ILE A 154 17.33 -4.67 -5.49
CA ILE A 154 18.18 -5.64 -4.77
C ILE A 154 17.39 -6.91 -4.41
N HIS A 155 16.14 -6.75 -3.99
CA HIS A 155 15.26 -7.84 -3.56
C HIS A 155 13.97 -7.83 -4.38
N PRO A 156 13.98 -8.39 -5.61
CA PRO A 156 12.79 -8.43 -6.45
C PRO A 156 11.70 -9.30 -5.82
N ILE A 157 10.46 -8.82 -5.88
CA ILE A 157 9.27 -9.54 -5.41
C ILE A 157 8.48 -10.00 -6.63
N HIS A 158 8.06 -11.26 -6.66
CA HIS A 158 7.18 -11.74 -7.72
C HIS A 158 5.77 -11.14 -7.54
N PRO A 159 5.12 -10.68 -8.62
CA PRO A 159 3.74 -10.23 -8.53
C PRO A 159 2.83 -11.38 -8.11
N VAL A 160 1.87 -11.08 -7.24
CA VAL A 160 0.83 -12.02 -6.82
C VAL A 160 -0.47 -11.62 -7.51
N LEU A 161 -1.12 -12.58 -8.16
CA LEU A 161 -2.45 -12.37 -8.74
C LEU A 161 -3.49 -12.35 -7.64
N TYR A 162 -4.36 -11.34 -7.65
CA TYR A 162 -5.54 -11.25 -6.81
C TYR A 162 -6.67 -10.58 -7.60
N THR A 163 -7.92 -10.86 -7.21
CA THR A 163 -9.11 -10.28 -7.85
C THR A 163 -9.87 -9.40 -6.87
N LEU A 164 -10.34 -8.24 -7.34
CA LEU A 164 -11.22 -7.34 -6.58
C LEU A 164 -12.62 -7.33 -7.20
N PRO A 165 -13.62 -7.88 -6.50
CA PRO A 165 -14.99 -7.94 -7.01
C PRO A 165 -15.61 -6.57 -7.26
N LYS A 166 -16.20 -6.39 -8.45
CA LYS A 166 -16.93 -5.19 -8.85
C LYS A 166 -18.40 -5.30 -8.48
N ILE A 167 -18.70 -5.26 -7.17
CA ILE A 167 -20.06 -5.39 -6.61
C ILE A 167 -21.09 -4.37 -7.15
N HIS A 168 -20.62 -3.27 -7.74
CA HIS A 168 -21.48 -2.29 -8.42
C HIS A 168 -21.99 -2.73 -9.80
N LYS A 169 -21.45 -3.83 -10.35
CA LYS A 169 -21.87 -4.40 -11.63
C LYS A 169 -22.90 -5.53 -11.44
N SER A 170 -22.73 -6.33 -10.39
CA SER A 170 -23.69 -7.35 -9.98
C SER A 170 -23.55 -7.61 -8.49
N SER A 171 -24.67 -7.81 -7.80
CA SER A 171 -24.67 -8.31 -6.41
C SER A 171 -24.42 -9.81 -6.35
N HIS A 172 -24.70 -10.56 -7.42
CA HIS A 172 -24.48 -11.99 -7.52
C HIS A 172 -23.34 -12.29 -8.49
N ASN A 173 -22.29 -12.96 -8.01
CA ASN A 173 -21.06 -13.25 -8.76
C ASN A 173 -20.51 -12.02 -9.52
N PRO A 174 -20.16 -10.95 -8.79
CA PRO A 174 -19.51 -9.78 -9.37
C PRO A 174 -18.24 -10.15 -10.16
N PRO A 175 -18.02 -9.52 -11.33
CA PRO A 175 -16.81 -9.68 -12.11
C PRO A 175 -15.60 -8.97 -11.50
#